data_AF-A0A4R0HPZ8-F1
#
_entry.id   AF-A0A4R0HPZ8-F1
#
_cell.length_a   1.000
_cell.length_b   1.000
_cell.length_c   1.000
_cell.angle_alpha   90.00
_cell.angle_beta   90.00
_cell.angle_gamma   90.00
#
_symmetry.space_group_name_H-M   'P 1'
#
loop_
_entity.id
_entity.type
_entity.pdbx_description
1 polymer ?
#
loop_
_entity_poly.entity_id
_entity_poly.type
_entity_poly.pdbx_seq_one_letter_code
_entity_poly.pdbx_strand_id
1 'polypeptide(L)' 'MSEPANAGSEGASPFDRIRREDEYGDEYWLAREMQPLMGYDKWDNFQPVIDRAIRSSENTATYSD' A
#
# COMPACT_ATOMS: atom_id res chain seq x y z
N MET A 1 1.32 21.31 32.11
CA MET A 1 2.36 21.06 31.10
C MET A 1 2.77 19.60 31.30
N SER A 2 2.61 18.66 30.39
CA SER A 2 2.47 18.77 28.93
C SER A 2 1.74 17.55 28.35
N GLU A 3 0.94 17.86 27.33
CA GLU A 3 0.58 17.08 26.13
C GLU A 3 -0.15 15.73 26.29
N PRO A 4 -1.39 15.59 25.73
CA PRO A 4 -1.94 14.27 25.46
C PRO A 4 -1.12 13.63 24.34
N ALA A 5 -0.75 12.36 24.51
CA ALA A 5 -0.16 11.53 23.47
C ALA A 5 -1.18 11.34 22.33
N ASN A 6 -1.28 12.33 21.46
CA ASN A 6 -1.85 12.21 20.14
C ASN A 6 -0.83 11.43 19.29
N ALA A 7 -0.86 10.11 19.44
CA ALA A 7 -0.07 9.21 18.62
C ALA A 7 -0.97 8.69 17.48
N GLY A 8 -0.96 9.41 16.35
CA GLY A 8 -1.29 8.84 15.05
C GLY A 8 -2.53 9.38 14.32
N SER A 9 -2.45 10.64 13.88
CA SER A 9 -2.98 11.21 12.62
C SER A 9 -4.40 10.90 12.14
N GLU A 10 -5.23 11.95 12.16
CA GLU A 10 -6.51 12.15 11.46
C GLU A 10 -6.36 12.24 9.92
N GLY A 11 -5.69 11.25 9.31
CA GLY A 11 -5.41 11.23 7.87
C GLY A 11 -4.89 9.89 7.36
N ALA A 12 -5.24 8.78 8.02
CA ALA A 12 -4.88 7.44 7.55
C ALA A 12 -5.44 7.25 6.13
N SER A 13 -4.55 7.03 5.17
CA SER A 13 -4.93 6.75 3.79
C SER A 13 -5.86 5.55 3.79
N PRO A 14 -6.86 5.45 2.90
CA PRO A 14 -7.74 4.27 2.86
C PRO A 14 -6.96 2.93 2.78
N PHE A 15 -5.73 2.96 2.29
CA PHE A 15 -4.80 1.82 2.23
C PHE A 15 -4.19 1.42 3.58
N ASP A 16 -4.08 2.31 4.57
CA ASP A 16 -3.60 1.95 5.92
C ASP A 16 -4.53 0.96 6.60
N ARG A 17 -5.83 1.03 6.27
CA ARG A 17 -6.87 0.16 6.86
C ARG A 17 -6.75 -1.31 6.43
N ILE A 18 -6.08 -1.55 5.31
CA ILE A 18 -5.88 -2.89 4.73
C ILE A 18 -4.39 -3.27 4.71
N ARG A 19 -3.55 -2.48 5.38
CA ARG A 19 -2.13 -2.76 5.55
C ARG A 19 -1.98 -3.99 6.43
N ARG A 20 -1.17 -4.93 5.98
CA ARG A 20 -0.83 -6.16 6.69
C ARG A 20 0.66 -6.17 6.95
N GLU A 21 1.06 -6.86 8.00
CA GLU A 21 2.45 -7.08 8.35
C GLU A 21 2.68 -8.59 8.32
N ASP A 22 3.81 -9.01 7.78
CA ASP A 22 4.18 -10.42 7.75
C ASP A 22 4.97 -10.80 9.03
N GLU A 23 5.35 -12.07 9.15
CA GLU A 23 6.10 -12.59 10.29
C GLU A 23 7.50 -11.97 10.42
N TYR A 24 8.06 -11.41 9.34
CA TYR A 24 9.34 -10.69 9.33
C TYR A 24 9.20 -9.19 9.63
N GLY A 25 7.98 -8.67 9.77
CA GLY A 25 7.73 -7.26 10.01
C GLY A 25 7.64 -6.42 8.72
N ASP A 26 7.56 -7.05 7.55
CA ASP A 26 7.40 -6.34 6.28
C ASP A 26 5.93 -6.02 6.00
N GLU A 27 5.68 -4.79 5.56
CA GLU A 27 4.34 -4.29 5.24
C GLU A 27 3.92 -4.75 3.84
N TYR A 28 2.75 -5.37 3.74
CA TYR A 28 2.16 -5.79 2.46
C TYR A 28 0.66 -5.51 2.40
N TRP A 29 0.15 -5.45 1.17
CA TRP A 29 -1.27 -5.23 0.88
C TRP A 29 -1.79 -6.31 -0.04
N LEU A 30 -2.99 -6.82 0.24
CA LEU A 30 -3.65 -7.73 -0.68
C LEU A 30 -4.25 -6.95 -1.86
N ALA A 31 -3.86 -7.33 -3.08
CA ALA A 31 -4.39 -6.76 -4.31
C ALA A 31 -5.93 -6.78 -4.38
N ARG A 32 -6.56 -7.83 -3.81
CA ARG A 32 -8.02 -7.95 -3.70
C ARG A 32 -8.67 -6.86 -2.85
N GLU A 33 -7.98 -6.40 -1.81
CA GLU A 33 -8.46 -5.35 -0.91
C GLU A 33 -8.15 -3.95 -1.47
N MET A 34 -7.04 -3.81 -2.22
CA MET A 34 -6.70 -2.56 -2.89
C MET A 34 -7.62 -2.24 -4.09
N GLN A 35 -8.06 -3.26 -4.84
CA GLN A 35 -8.91 -3.10 -6.02
C GLN A 35 -10.13 -2.17 -5.77
N PRO A 36 -11.01 -2.44 -4.77
CA PRO A 36 -12.16 -1.59 -4.52
C PRO A 36 -11.79 -0.20 -3.99
N LEU A 37 -10.67 -0.06 -3.25
CA LEU A 37 -10.20 1.24 -2.75
C LEU A 37 -9.74 2.17 -3.86
N MET A 38 -9.19 1.62 -4.94
CA MET A 38 -8.81 2.35 -6.15
C MET A 38 -9.98 2.56 -7.12
N GLY A 39 -11.20 2.11 -6.76
CA GLY A 39 -12.42 2.30 -7.55
C GLY A 39 -12.59 1.32 -8.72
N TYR A 40 -11.86 0.19 -8.72
CA TYR A 40 -11.99 -0.81 -9.77
C TYR A 40 -13.08 -1.82 -9.45
N ASP A 41 -14.17 -1.80 -10.22
CA ASP A 41 -15.28 -2.76 -10.10
C ASP A 41 -14.90 -4.17 -10.59
N LYS A 42 -14.01 -4.26 -11.60
CA LYS A 42 -13.58 -5.52 -12.23
C LYS A 42 -12.08 -5.78 -12.08
N TRP A 43 -11.75 -7.02 -11.74
CA TRP A 43 -10.36 -7.47 -11.58
C TRP A 43 -9.52 -7.34 -12.86
N ASP A 44 -10.14 -7.53 -14.03
CA ASP A 44 -9.48 -7.43 -15.34
C ASP A 44 -8.84 -6.04 -15.57
N ASN A 45 -9.51 -4.98 -15.12
CA ASN A 45 -8.99 -3.61 -15.21
C ASN A 45 -7.89 -3.31 -14.17
N PHE A 46 -7.79 -4.15 -13.13
CA PHE A 46 -6.85 -3.95 -12.03
C PHE A 46 -5.55 -4.73 -12.22
N GLN A 47 -5.59 -5.88 -12.89
CA GLN A 47 -4.40 -6.63 -13.32
C GLN A 47 -3.27 -5.76 -13.92
N PRO A 48 -3.53 -4.87 -14.90
CA PRO A 48 -2.47 -4.04 -15.48
C PRO A 48 -1.89 -3.01 -14.49
N VAL A 49 -2.66 -2.60 -13.48
CA VAL A 49 -2.17 -1.69 -12.42
C VAL A 49 -1.17 -2.41 -11.53
N ILE A 50 -1.47 -3.66 -11.15
CA ILE A 50 -0.57 -4.51 -10.38
C ILE A 50 0.72 -4.80 -11.17
N ASP A 51 0.61 -5.16 -12.45
CA ASP A 51 1.78 -5.40 -13.31
C ASP A 51 2.67 -4.15 -13.40
N ARG A 52 2.06 -2.97 -13.57
CA ARG A 52 2.79 -1.70 -13.57
C ARG A 52 3.45 -1.40 -12.23
N ALA A 53 2.79 -1.68 -11.12
CA ALA A 53 3.36 -1.48 -9.79
C ALA A 53 4.58 -2.38 -9.57
N ILE A 54 4.49 -3.66 -9.94
CA ILE A 54 5.61 -4.62 -9.88
C ILE A 54 6.80 -4.07 -10.69
N ARG A 55 6.59 -3.72 -11.96
CA ARG A 55 7.66 -3.15 -12.81
C ARG A 55 8.26 -1.87 -12.23
N SER A 56 7.45 -1.03 -11.61
CA SER A 56 7.92 0.21 -10.98
C SER A 56 8.80 -0.07 -9.75
N SER A 57 8.45 -1.11 -8.97
CA SER A 57 9.27 -1.58 -7.85
C SER A 57 10.59 -2.18 -8.32
N GLU A 58 10.58 -2.94 -9.42
CA GLU A 58 11.79 -3.51 -10.02
C GLU A 58 12.75 -2.43 -10.54
N ASN A 59 12.22 -1.34 -11.13
CA ASN A 59 13.04 -0.27 -11.69
C ASN A 59 13.71 0.62 -10.63
N THR A 60 13.21 0.63 -9.40
CA THR A 60 13.82 1.35 -8.27
C THR A 60 15.15 0.72 -7.81
N ALA A 61 15.46 -0.52 -8.22
CA ALA A 61 16.72 -1.19 -7.87
C ALA A 61 17.94 -0.74 -8.71
N THR A 62 17.81 0.25 -9.61
CA THR A 62 18.93 0.77 -10.40
C THR A 62 19.20 2.24 -10.06
N TYR A 63 19.75 2.50 -8.87
CA TYR A 63 20.71 3.59 -8.64
C TYR A 63 21.46 3.32 -7.34
N SER A 64 22.52 2.52 -7.46
CA SER A 64 23.69 2.64 -6.60
C SER A 64 24.88 2.30 -7.48
N ASP A 65 25.39 3.34 -8.14
CA ASP A 65 26.79 3.43 -8.58
C ASP A 65 27.62 3.85 -7.36
#